data_AF-A0A536FS33-F1
#
_entry.id   AF-A0A536FS33-F1
#
_cell.length_a   1.000
_cell.length_b   1.000
_cell.length_c   1.000
_cell.angle_alpha   90.00
_cell.angle_beta   90.00
_cell.angle_gamma   90.00
#
_symmetry.space_group_name_H-M   'P 1'
#
loop_
_entity.id
_entity.type
_entity.pdbx_description
1 polymer ?
#
loop_
_entity_poly.entity_id
_entity_poly.type
_entity_poly.pdbx_seq_one_letter_code
_entity_poly.pdbx_strand_id
1 'polypeptide(L)'
;MGSAAIRTRTPRVVTYLVWALLFVLAIGQPAAKGPSMAPNEVIGVHAGTDNEGLQGKVYVALGDSISAGRFATAQDGTFPALVADKLGMNLNLVARSGAKAAWAIPQLGAVAAAHPALVTIELGTNDVGFSTPADVFASLHR
;
A
#
# COMPACT_ATOMS: atom_id res chain seq x y z
N MET A 1 42.52 -47.82 -15.06
CA MET A 1 41.42 -48.42 -14.26
C MET A 1 40.64 -47.25 -13.65
N GLY A 2 39.38 -47.10 -14.06
CA GLY A 2 38.59 -45.86 -13.85
C GLY A 2 37.95 -45.75 -12.47
N SER A 3 38.00 -44.54 -11.90
CA SER A 3 37.40 -44.19 -10.63
C SER A 3 35.91 -43.87 -10.82
N ALA A 4 35.03 -44.68 -10.24
CA ALA A 4 33.58 -44.51 -10.34
C ALA A 4 33.09 -43.55 -9.24
N ALA A 5 32.63 -42.36 -9.63
CA ALA A 5 31.92 -41.44 -8.76
C ALA A 5 30.57 -42.05 -8.33
N ILE A 6 30.39 -42.26 -7.02
CA ILE A 6 29.11 -42.72 -6.46
C ILE A 6 28.12 -41.56 -6.57
N ARG A 7 27.21 -41.68 -7.55
CA ARG A 7 26.10 -40.76 -7.73
C ARG A 7 25.05 -41.08 -6.66
N THR A 8 25.11 -40.39 -5.51
CA THR A 8 24.07 -40.45 -4.48
C THR A 8 22.77 -39.89 -5.04
N ARG A 9 21.88 -40.78 -5.51
CA ARG A 9 20.48 -40.43 -5.76
C ARG A 9 19.83 -40.16 -4.42
N THR A 10 19.47 -38.90 -4.17
CA THR A 10 18.61 -38.54 -3.05
C THR A 10 17.33 -39.39 -3.15
N PRO A 11 16.97 -40.19 -2.13
CA PRO A 11 15.76 -40.99 -2.17
C PRO A 11 14.56 -40.05 -2.33
N ARG A 12 13.62 -40.38 -3.21
CA ARG A 12 12.41 -39.57 -3.47
C ARG A 12 11.66 -39.19 -2.18
N VAL A 13 11.77 -40.03 -1.16
CA VAL A 13 11.24 -39.82 0.21
C VAL A 13 11.79 -38.54 0.85
N VAL A 14 13.09 -38.26 0.70
CA VAL A 14 13.73 -37.06 1.26
C VAL A 14 13.20 -35.80 0.56
N THR A 15 12.96 -35.87 -0.75
CA THR A 15 12.34 -34.77 -1.49
C THR A 15 10.93 -34.49 -0.98
N TYR A 16 10.11 -35.52 -0.75
CA TYR A 16 8.76 -35.33 -0.20
C TYR A 16 8.75 -34.78 1.23
N LEU A 17 9.72 -35.18 2.07
CA LEU A 17 9.87 -34.64 3.42
C LEU A 17 10.25 -33.15 3.41
N VAL A 18 11.13 -32.73 2.51
CA VAL A 18 11.48 -31.31 2.35
C VAL A 18 10.26 -30.50 1.88
N TRP A 19 9.48 -31.01 0.93
CA TRP A 19 8.27 -30.34 0.48
C TRP A 19 7.19 -30.26 1.56
N ALA A 20 7.00 -31.32 2.35
CA ALA A 20 6.08 -31.32 3.48
C ALA A 20 6.50 -30.30 4.56
N LEU A 21 7.80 -30.23 4.87
CA LEU A 21 8.35 -29.28 5.83
C LEU A 21 8.17 -27.83 5.37
N LEU A 22 8.43 -27.54 4.08
CA LEU A 22 8.22 -26.22 3.50
C LEU A 22 6.75 -25.81 3.50
N PHE A 23 5.83 -26.76 3.24
CA PHE A 23 4.40 -26.51 3.29
C PHE A 23 3.93 -26.18 4.71
N VAL A 24 4.41 -26.90 5.72
CA VAL A 24 4.09 -26.61 7.14
C VAL A 24 4.66 -25.26 7.57
N LEU A 25 5.88 -24.90 7.16
CA LEU A 25 6.49 -23.59 7.44
C LEU A 25 5.75 -22.43 6.75
N ALA A 26 5.19 -22.65 5.56
CA ALA A 26 4.42 -21.64 4.83
C ALA A 26 3.03 -21.39 5.42
N ILE A 27 2.41 -22.41 6.04
CA ILE A 27 1.06 -22.32 6.62
C ILE A 27 1.11 -21.85 8.08
N GLY A 28 2.23 -22.12 8.77
CA GLY A 28 2.39 -21.89 10.21
C GLY A 28 2.87 -20.49 10.60
N GLN A 29 2.97 -19.53 9.68
CA GLN A 29 3.29 -18.14 10.04
C GLN A 29 1.97 -17.43 10.41
N PRO A 30 1.60 -17.30 11.70
CA PRO A 30 0.50 -16.43 12.06
C PRO A 30 0.86 -15.05 11.51
N ALA A 31 0.00 -14.51 10.66
CA ALA A 31 0.09 -13.11 10.25
C ALA A 31 0.27 -12.31 11.54
N ALA A 32 1.43 -11.67 11.69
CA ALA A 32 1.71 -10.84 12.86
C ALA A 32 0.51 -9.89 12.99
N LYS A 33 -0.23 -10.03 14.10
CA LYS A 33 -1.35 -9.14 14.40
C LYS A 33 -0.78 -7.74 14.42
N GLY A 34 -0.99 -7.00 13.34
CA GLY A 34 -0.76 -5.56 13.31
C GLY A 34 -1.54 -4.91 14.46
N PRO A 35 -1.14 -3.71 14.89
CA PRO A 35 -1.85 -3.00 15.93
C PRO A 35 -3.36 -2.99 15.64
N SER A 36 -4.13 -3.51 16.59
CA SER A 36 -5.59 -3.50 16.53
C SER A 36 -6.04 -2.04 16.60
N MET A 37 -6.34 -1.42 15.47
CA MET A 37 -6.99 -0.11 15.48
C MET A 37 -8.31 -0.25 16.23
N ALA A 38 -8.51 0.56 17.27
CA ALA A 38 -9.76 0.56 18.02
C ALA A 38 -10.91 0.91 17.05
N PRO A 39 -12.09 0.28 17.16
CA PRO A 39 -13.10 0.28 16.09
C PRO A 39 -13.60 1.64 15.62
N ASN A 40 -13.37 2.73 16.36
CA ASN A 40 -13.96 4.04 16.10
C ASN A 40 -13.05 5.23 16.44
N GLU A 41 -11.73 5.07 16.42
CA GLU A 41 -10.85 6.20 16.75
C GLU A 41 -10.73 7.16 15.56
N VAL A 42 -11.62 8.13 15.50
CA VAL A 42 -11.41 9.34 14.69
C VAL A 42 -10.41 10.21 15.45
N ILE A 43 -9.14 10.22 15.03
CA ILE A 43 -8.03 10.90 15.72
C ILE A 43 -8.07 12.44 15.53
N GLY A 44 -9.25 12.99 15.27
CA GLY A 44 -9.50 14.43 15.14
C GLY A 44 -10.34 14.79 13.90
N VAL A 45 -11.28 15.71 14.09
CA VAL A 45 -11.98 16.40 13.00
C VAL A 45 -11.83 17.89 13.22
N HIS A 46 -11.22 18.59 12.28
CA HIS A 46 -11.32 20.04 12.18
C HIS A 46 -12.15 20.37 10.94
N ALA A 47 -13.46 20.53 11.14
CA ALA A 47 -14.39 20.86 10.06
C ALA A 47 -14.48 22.38 9.91
N GLY A 48 -13.86 22.92 8.85
CA GLY A 48 -14.26 24.22 8.31
C GLY A 48 -15.58 24.07 7.55
N THR A 49 -16.46 25.06 7.61
CA THR A 49 -17.82 25.00 7.05
C THR A 49 -17.90 25.24 5.55
N ASP A 50 -16.78 25.52 4.88
CA ASP A 50 -16.78 26.21 3.60
C ASP A 50 -16.57 25.24 2.43
N ASN A 51 -17.50 24.29 2.27
CA ASN A 51 -17.49 23.38 1.11
C ASN A 51 -17.61 24.14 -0.22
N GLU A 52 -18.24 25.32 -0.25
CA GLU A 52 -18.28 26.19 -1.43
C GLU A 52 -16.89 26.64 -1.89
N GLY A 53 -15.92 26.72 -0.97
CA GLY A 53 -14.54 27.09 -1.29
C GLY A 53 -13.77 26.03 -2.09
N LEU A 54 -14.26 24.79 -2.16
CA LEU A 54 -13.60 23.66 -2.80
C LEU A 54 -14.07 23.41 -4.24
N GLN A 55 -15.27 23.84 -4.62
CA GLN A 55 -15.80 23.60 -5.97
C GLN A 55 -14.88 24.17 -7.06
N GLY A 56 -14.63 23.38 -8.10
CA GLY A 56 -13.74 23.70 -9.21
C GLY A 56 -12.25 23.76 -8.85
N LYS A 57 -11.87 23.59 -7.57
CA LYS A 57 -10.46 23.56 -7.14
C LYS A 57 -9.83 22.19 -7.40
N VAL A 58 -8.51 22.14 -7.35
CA VAL A 58 -7.74 20.90 -7.51
C VAL A 58 -7.78 20.09 -6.22
N TYR A 59 -8.14 18.82 -6.35
CA TYR A 59 -8.00 17.80 -5.32
C TYR A 59 -6.91 16.82 -5.76
N VAL A 60 -5.84 16.67 -4.98
CA VAL A 60 -4.81 15.66 -5.24
C VAL A 60 -5.04 14.43 -4.35
N ALA A 61 -5.17 13.27 -4.96
CA ALA A 61 -5.18 11.99 -4.24
C ALA A 61 -3.84 11.27 -4.47
N LEU A 62 -3.03 11.19 -3.42
CA LEU A 62 -1.72 10.53 -3.44
C LEU A 62 -1.84 9.14 -2.83
N GLY A 63 -1.62 8.06 -3.59
CA GLY A 63 -1.86 6.74 -3.02
C GLY A 63 -1.28 5.54 -3.75
N ASP A 64 -1.70 4.34 -3.31
CA ASP A 64 -1.27 3.09 -3.90
C ASP A 64 -2.30 2.47 -4.87
N SER A 65 -2.29 1.15 -4.98
CA SER A 65 -3.28 0.37 -5.71
C SER A 65 -4.73 0.66 -5.30
N ILE A 66 -5.03 0.90 -4.02
CA ILE A 66 -6.43 1.10 -3.57
C ILE A 66 -6.94 2.43 -4.15
N SER A 67 -6.17 3.51 -4.02
CA SER A 67 -6.46 4.79 -4.68
C SER A 67 -6.51 4.69 -6.22
N ALA A 68 -5.68 3.84 -6.82
CA ALA A 68 -5.71 3.55 -8.25
C ALA A 68 -6.92 2.70 -8.70
N GLY A 69 -7.77 2.28 -7.77
CA GLY A 69 -9.03 1.58 -8.05
C GLY A 69 -8.98 0.06 -7.87
N ARG A 70 -7.96 -0.48 -7.21
CA ARG A 70 -7.98 -1.87 -6.74
C ARG A 70 -9.18 -2.05 -5.82
N PHE A 71 -10.03 -3.03 -6.13
CA PHE A 71 -11.30 -3.35 -5.47
C PHE A 71 -12.49 -2.44 -5.80
N ALA A 72 -12.32 -1.38 -6.58
CA ALA A 72 -13.46 -0.63 -7.11
C ALA A 72 -14.16 -1.45 -8.21
N THR A 73 -15.49 -1.39 -8.24
CA THR A 73 -16.30 -2.05 -9.28
C THR A 73 -16.36 -1.24 -10.58
N ALA A 74 -16.00 0.03 -10.54
CA ALA A 74 -15.90 0.95 -11.67
C ALA A 74 -14.88 2.06 -11.35
N GLN A 75 -14.39 2.75 -12.38
CA GLN A 75 -13.34 3.77 -12.24
C GLN A 75 -13.82 5.04 -11.51
N ASP A 76 -15.08 5.41 -11.69
CA ASP A 76 -15.78 6.45 -10.94
C ASP A 76 -16.19 6.01 -9.52
N GLY A 77 -16.14 4.72 -9.23
CA GLY A 77 -16.39 4.14 -7.91
C GLY A 77 -15.19 4.15 -6.97
N THR A 78 -14.06 4.72 -7.36
CA THR A 78 -12.89 4.86 -6.49
C THR A 78 -13.12 5.95 -5.43
N PHE A 79 -12.57 5.80 -4.23
CA PHE A 79 -12.73 6.82 -3.18
C PHE A 79 -12.30 8.23 -3.65
N PRO A 80 -11.16 8.42 -4.35
CA PRO A 80 -10.80 9.71 -4.92
C PRO A 80 -11.84 10.26 -5.91
N ALA A 81 -12.40 9.43 -6.79
CA ALA A 81 -13.42 9.86 -7.73
C ALA A 81 -14.71 10.29 -7.01
N LEU A 82 -15.15 9.51 -6.01
CA LEU A 82 -16.33 9.82 -5.21
C LEU A 82 -16.17 11.11 -4.39
N VAL A 83 -14.98 11.39 -3.85
CA VAL A 83 -14.70 12.65 -3.15
C VAL A 83 -14.73 13.83 -4.13
N ALA A 84 -14.10 13.68 -5.29
CA ALA A 84 -14.07 14.72 -6.32
C ALA A 84 -15.48 15.07 -6.81
N ASP A 85 -16.29 14.06 -7.12
CA ASP A 85 -17.68 14.23 -7.54
C ASP A 85 -18.52 14.90 -6.43
N LYS A 86 -18.43 14.38 -5.21
CA LYS A 86 -19.21 14.89 -4.07
C LYS A 86 -18.92 16.35 -3.72
N LEU A 87 -17.67 16.80 -3.90
CA LEU A 87 -17.21 18.15 -3.58
C LEU A 87 -17.11 19.05 -4.82
N GLY A 88 -17.44 18.55 -6.01
CA GLY A 88 -17.32 19.29 -7.27
C GLY A 88 -15.88 19.71 -7.59
N MET A 89 -14.88 18.90 -7.25
CA MET A 89 -13.45 19.20 -7.41
C MET A 89 -12.85 18.55 -8.66
N ASN A 90 -11.74 19.11 -9.13
CA ASN A 90 -10.94 18.55 -10.21
C ASN A 90 -9.91 17.56 -9.64
N LEU A 91 -10.13 16.27 -9.86
CA LEU A 91 -9.23 15.22 -9.37
C LEU A 91 -7.91 15.19 -10.15
N ASN A 92 -6.80 15.29 -9.42
CA ASN A 92 -5.46 14.96 -9.86
C ASN A 92 -4.98 13.70 -9.11
N LEU A 93 -5.09 12.54 -9.77
CA LEU A 93 -4.75 11.26 -9.18
C LEU A 93 -3.25 10.96 -9.34
N VAL A 94 -2.53 10.88 -8.21
CA VAL A 94 -1.12 10.49 -8.14
C VAL A 94 -1.03 9.16 -7.42
N ALA A 95 -1.36 8.07 -8.12
CA ALA A 95 -1.42 6.74 -7.51
C ALA A 95 -0.66 5.68 -8.32
N ARG A 96 -0.02 4.75 -7.61
CA ARG A 96 0.72 3.64 -8.24
C ARG A 96 0.50 2.32 -7.49
N SER A 97 0.10 1.29 -8.23
CA SER A 97 -0.05 -0.05 -7.66
C SER A 97 1.26 -0.57 -7.06
N GLY A 98 1.19 -1.07 -5.82
CA GLY A 98 2.36 -1.55 -5.06
C GLY A 98 3.24 -0.45 -4.48
N ALA A 99 2.83 0.82 -4.55
CA ALA A 99 3.59 1.91 -3.95
C ALA A 99 3.69 1.76 -2.42
N LYS A 100 4.92 1.88 -1.92
CA LYS A 100 5.23 2.10 -0.52
C LYS A 100 5.20 3.60 -0.21
N ALA A 101 5.10 3.98 1.06
CA ALA A 101 5.12 5.37 1.48
C ALA A 101 6.37 6.14 0.97
N ALA A 102 7.52 5.48 0.89
CA ALA A 102 8.77 6.09 0.40
C ALA A 102 8.70 6.51 -1.09
N TRP A 103 7.86 5.85 -1.90
CA TRP A 103 7.66 6.23 -3.31
C TRP A 103 6.98 7.60 -3.47
N ALA A 104 6.18 8.00 -2.48
CA ALA A 104 5.40 9.22 -2.52
C ALA A 104 6.22 10.47 -2.21
N ILE A 105 7.34 10.35 -1.48
CA ILE A 105 8.18 11.49 -1.09
C ILE A 105 8.71 12.26 -2.31
N PRO A 106 9.28 11.63 -3.36
CA PRO A 106 9.65 12.34 -4.58
C PRO A 106 8.49 13.01 -5.32
N GLN A 107 7.23 12.62 -5.05
CA GLN A 107 6.06 13.18 -5.73
C GLN A 107 5.60 14.51 -5.12
N LEU A 108 6.08 14.88 -3.92
CA LEU A 108 5.61 16.08 -3.21
C LEU A 108 5.79 17.37 -4.02
N GLY A 109 6.84 17.45 -4.86
CA GLY A 109 7.03 18.58 -5.77
C GLY A 109 5.92 18.71 -6.82
N ALA A 110 5.49 17.59 -7.41
CA ALA A 110 4.38 17.56 -8.36
C ALA A 110 3.03 17.84 -7.67
N VAL A 111 2.83 17.30 -6.46
CA VAL A 111 1.65 17.59 -5.64
C VAL A 111 1.55 19.08 -5.32
N ALA A 112 2.65 19.71 -4.89
CA ALA A 112 2.67 21.14 -4.59
C ALA A 112 2.44 22.01 -5.85
N ALA A 113 3.05 21.64 -6.98
CA ALA A 113 2.90 22.34 -8.25
C ALA A 113 1.46 22.28 -8.80
N ALA A 114 0.66 21.30 -8.37
CA ALA A 114 -0.76 21.22 -8.71
C ALA A 114 -1.63 22.24 -7.96
N HIS A 115 -1.07 22.99 -7.00
CA HIS A 115 -1.77 23.96 -6.14
C HIS A 115 -3.10 23.41 -5.57
N PRO A 116 -3.08 22.27 -4.86
CA PRO A 116 -4.29 21.63 -4.36
C PRO A 116 -4.98 22.46 -3.27
N ALA A 117 -6.31 22.47 -3.30
CA ALA A 117 -7.13 22.91 -2.18
C ALA A 117 -7.41 21.77 -1.18
N LEU A 118 -7.26 20.52 -1.62
CA LEU A 118 -7.39 19.32 -0.80
C LEU A 118 -6.34 18.29 -1.23
N VAL A 119 -5.72 17.62 -0.26
CA VAL A 119 -4.85 16.46 -0.48
C VAL A 119 -5.31 15.31 0.41
N THR A 120 -5.49 14.14 -0.17
CA THR A 120 -5.65 12.88 0.60
C THR A 120 -4.46 11.97 0.34
N ILE A 121 -4.14 11.16 1.34
CA ILE A 121 -3.04 10.20 1.28
C ILE A 121 -3.55 8.83 1.68
N GLU A 122 -3.31 7.83 0.84
CA GLU A 122 -3.64 6.44 1.10
C GLU A 122 -2.45 5.56 0.70
N LEU A 123 -1.58 5.33 1.68
CA LEU A 123 -0.32 4.60 1.55
C LEU A 123 -0.05 3.84 2.85
N GLY A 124 0.82 2.83 2.79
CA GLY A 124 1.29 2.10 3.97
C GLY A 124 0.90 0.62 4.01
N THR A 125 -0.15 0.22 3.28
CA THR A 125 -0.54 -1.21 3.20
C THR A 125 0.59 -2.05 2.60
N ASN A 126 1.28 -1.53 1.58
CA ASN A 126 2.46 -2.20 1.02
C ASN A 126 3.65 -2.16 1.98
N ASP A 127 3.84 -1.11 2.76
CA ASP A 127 4.92 -1.07 3.75
C ASP A 127 4.79 -2.19 4.79
N VAL A 128 3.56 -2.42 5.28
CA VAL A 128 3.25 -3.56 6.17
C VAL A 128 3.40 -4.89 5.42
N GLY A 129 2.81 -5.01 4.24
CA GLY A 129 2.83 -6.26 3.46
C GLY A 129 4.23 -6.71 3.04
N PHE A 130 5.18 -5.78 2.92
CA PHE A 130 6.59 -6.06 2.63
C PHE A 130 7.51 -5.98 3.85
N SER A 131 6.97 -5.93 5.08
CA SER A 131 7.74 -5.85 6.34
C SER A 131 8.77 -4.71 6.36
N THR A 132 8.45 -3.55 5.79
CA THR A 132 9.30 -2.36 5.90
C THR A 132 9.36 -1.94 7.38
N PRO A 133 10.54 -1.93 8.04
CA PRO A 133 10.64 -1.50 9.43
C PRO A 133 10.26 -0.01 9.56
N ALA A 134 9.43 0.32 10.55
CA ALA A 134 8.91 1.69 10.73
C ALA A 134 10.02 2.72 11.03
N ASP A 135 11.08 2.29 11.71
CA ASP A 135 12.30 3.04 11.98
C ASP A 135 13.13 3.30 10.71
N VAL A 136 13.16 2.36 9.77
CA VAL A 136 13.80 2.55 8.46
C VAL A 136 13.05 3.59 7.63
N PHE A 137 11.72 3.56 7.63
CA PHE A 137 10.93 4.60 6.97
C PHE A 137 11.17 5.99 7.59
N ALA A 138 11.15 6.11 8.92
CA ALA A 138 11.36 7.38 9.62
C ALA A 138 12.79 7.93 9.53
N SER A 139 13.80 7.08 9.31
CA SER A 139 15.21 7.48 9.22
C SER A 139 15.66 7.90 7.82
N LEU A 140 14.99 7.42 6.76
CA LEU A 140 15.30 7.79 5.38
C LEU A 140 14.76 9.17 4.97
N HIS A 141 13.95 9.80 5.83
CA HIS A 141 13.13 10.97 5.47
C HIS A 141 13.16 12.10 6.53
N ARG A 142 14.16 12.11 7.42
CA ARG A 142 14.55 13.32 8.18
C ARG A 142 15.66 14.06 7.44
#